data_AF-A0A2N9NBL3-F1
#
_entry.id   AF-A0A2N9NBL3-F1
#
_cell.length_a   1.000
_cell.length_b   1.000
_cell.length_c   1.000
_cell.angle_alpha   90.00
_cell.angle_beta   90.00
_cell.angle_gamma   90.00
#
_symmetry.space_group_name_H-M   'P 1'
#
loop_
_entity.id
_entity.type
_entity.pdbx_description
1 polymer ?
#
loop_
_entity_poly.entity_id
_entity_poly.type
_entity_poly.pdbx_seq_one_letter_code
_entity_poly.pdbx_strand_id
1 'polypeptide(L)'
;MSFWETLRNRRQPLHPGRVEILLLALLLALTALASSLLAQSQAQKAPRVALADARESIYANDPSDAWNRIFYFLFSRRMEIRLSDEFPEGAPFTKEGIDIKLLGRGIRVSTNTTEGNEVGDRAIDPLYPSSLDGAAARMVLSDPTYSEFTKALQDALNDRAPRPSIARALMQSDLWSAHDIFFVPFLPADEKQLGERRRAVVDLLARLIRKIALTSEEIKLLPNNYPGAMRRHSLPDLFNPGSGWIEVRWFSREHDYDAGYRRVSHVFIKPAHPPRDMQKFLDGMPGEDAAELNGVALVMQLLLIDDHANLRPTALSTDVQVRRFERTDEGAFKKTSIQVCEVSRRLFMRDPGSGGLVAEEESSPSYAVGTYDFASNFFQPERGQFRVGPPVQVKLRTRCASCHGDDLTHVRTFAIALPPHPPRVKQLTPAGHEEADFDIAEKNKRNDFQSLRAYFP
;
A
#
# COMPACT_ATOMS: atom_id res chain seq x y z
N MET A 1 8.56 -48.37 -57.49
CA MET A 1 9.38 -48.44 -56.25
C MET A 1 8.85 -47.36 -55.32
N SER A 2 7.79 -47.62 -54.56
CA SER A 2 7.74 -48.21 -53.20
C SER A 2 7.64 -47.13 -52.11
N PHE A 3 6.41 -46.78 -51.74
CA PHE A 3 6.05 -46.16 -50.46
C PHE A 3 4.68 -46.67 -49.92
N TRP A 4 4.05 -47.62 -50.62
CA TRP A 4 2.70 -48.11 -50.32
C TRP A 4 2.63 -49.56 -49.78
N GLU A 5 3.77 -50.22 -49.54
CA GLU A 5 3.81 -51.60 -49.01
C GLU A 5 4.02 -51.70 -47.49
N THR A 6 4.22 -50.60 -46.76
CA THR A 6 4.62 -50.67 -45.33
C THR A 6 3.47 -50.50 -44.33
N LEU A 7 2.20 -50.51 -44.75
CA LEU A 7 1.05 -50.31 -43.84
C LEU A 7 0.01 -51.45 -43.82
N ARG A 8 0.36 -52.64 -44.33
CA ARG A 8 -0.58 -53.77 -44.39
C ARG A 8 0.03 -55.06 -43.86
N ASN A 9 0.28 -55.14 -42.55
CA ASN A 9 0.18 -56.37 -41.75
C ASN A 9 0.79 -56.22 -40.35
N ARG A 10 0.04 -55.69 -39.39
CA ARG A 10 0.19 -56.04 -37.95
C ARG A 10 -1.16 -55.88 -37.25
N ARG A 11 -2.04 -56.87 -37.40
CA ARG A 11 -3.11 -57.12 -36.41
C ARG A 11 -2.59 -58.16 -35.43
N GLN A 12 -1.85 -57.72 -34.42
CA GLN A 12 -1.62 -58.56 -33.24
C GLN A 12 -2.82 -58.40 -32.29
N PRO A 13 -3.34 -59.50 -31.72
CA PRO A 13 -4.39 -59.42 -30.71
C PRO A 13 -3.86 -58.64 -29.51
N LEU A 14 -4.60 -57.61 -29.09
CA LEU A 14 -4.27 -56.83 -27.90
C LEU A 14 -4.34 -57.75 -26.67
N HIS A 15 -3.20 -57.91 -25.98
CA HIS A 15 -3.14 -58.60 -24.70
C HIS A 15 -4.11 -57.95 -23.71
N PRO A 16 -4.91 -58.72 -22.95
CA PRO A 16 -5.93 -58.20 -22.04
C PRO A 16 -5.36 -57.19 -21.02
N GLY A 17 -4.12 -57.38 -20.55
CA GLY A 17 -3.46 -56.44 -19.64
C GLY A 17 -3.15 -55.06 -20.23
N ARG A 18 -3.10 -54.90 -21.56
CA ARG A 18 -2.90 -53.58 -22.20
C ARG A 18 -4.18 -52.75 -22.23
N VAL A 19 -5.35 -53.39 -22.25
CA VAL A 19 -6.65 -52.70 -22.22
C VAL A 19 -6.91 -52.13 -20.83
N GLU A 20 -6.56 -52.86 -19.77
CA GLU A 20 -6.68 -52.38 -18.38
C GLU A 20 -5.75 -51.20 -18.10
N ILE A 21 -4.50 -51.23 -18.59
CA ILE A 21 -3.56 -50.11 -18.44
C ILE A 21 -4.05 -48.87 -19.20
N LEU A 22 -4.60 -49.04 -20.41
CA LEU A 22 -5.17 -47.94 -21.19
C LEU A 22 -6.42 -47.36 -20.53
N LEU A 23 -7.29 -48.18 -19.96
CA LEU A 23 -8.47 -47.73 -19.23
C LEU A 23 -8.10 -47.00 -17.94
N LEU A 24 -7.11 -47.48 -17.19
CA LEU A 24 -6.63 -46.80 -15.98
C LEU A 24 -5.97 -45.45 -16.32
N ALA A 25 -5.16 -45.40 -17.38
CA ALA A 25 -4.56 -44.15 -17.86
C ALA A 25 -5.63 -43.16 -18.36
N LEU A 26 -6.68 -43.64 -19.04
CA LEU A 26 -7.80 -42.81 -19.47
C LEU A 26 -8.62 -42.30 -18.28
N LEU A 27 -8.83 -43.13 -17.24
CA LEU A 27 -9.53 -42.73 -16.02
C LEU A 27 -8.73 -41.67 -15.23
N LEU A 28 -7.41 -41.84 -15.14
CA LEU A 28 -6.50 -40.84 -14.54
C LEU A 28 -6.46 -39.54 -15.36
N ALA A 29 -6.45 -39.63 -16.68
CA ALA A 29 -6.53 -38.46 -17.55
C ALA A 29 -7.88 -37.74 -17.41
N LEU A 30 -8.99 -38.48 -17.37
CA LEU A 30 -10.34 -37.92 -17.21
C LEU A 30 -10.55 -37.32 -15.82
N THR A 31 -10.00 -37.91 -14.75
CA THR A 31 -10.04 -37.33 -13.40
C THR A 31 -9.17 -36.09 -13.28
N ALA A 32 -8.00 -36.06 -13.93
CA ALA A 32 -7.15 -34.87 -14.01
C ALA A 32 -7.81 -33.73 -14.83
N LEU A 33 -8.45 -34.07 -15.97
CA LEU A 33 -9.22 -33.12 -16.78
C LEU A 33 -10.47 -32.62 -16.05
N ALA A 34 -11.21 -33.49 -15.36
CA ALA A 34 -12.38 -33.10 -14.57
C ALA A 34 -11.99 -32.21 -13.39
N SER A 35 -10.87 -32.49 -12.71
CA SER A 35 -10.31 -31.65 -11.65
C SER A 35 -9.84 -30.29 -12.19
N SER A 36 -9.27 -30.26 -13.39
CA SER A 36 -8.84 -29.02 -14.05
C SER A 36 -10.03 -28.18 -14.52
N LEU A 37 -11.09 -28.82 -15.01
CA LEU A 37 -12.33 -28.16 -15.44
C LEU A 37 -13.18 -27.69 -14.25
N LEU A 38 -13.18 -28.39 -13.12
CA LEU A 38 -13.79 -27.94 -11.86
C LEU A 38 -12.97 -26.81 -11.20
N ALA A 39 -11.64 -26.87 -11.27
CA ALA A 39 -10.77 -25.78 -10.83
C ALA A 39 -10.88 -24.53 -11.74
N GLN A 40 -11.20 -24.70 -13.03
CA GLN A 40 -11.49 -23.60 -13.96
C GLN A 40 -12.95 -23.10 -13.87
N SER A 41 -13.91 -23.92 -13.44
CA SER A 41 -15.32 -23.49 -13.31
C SER A 41 -15.60 -22.70 -12.04
N GLN A 42 -14.73 -22.79 -11.03
CA GLN A 42 -14.52 -21.70 -10.06
C GLN A 42 -13.65 -20.61 -10.70
N ALA A 43 -14.07 -20.08 -11.85
CA ALA A 43 -13.65 -18.75 -12.24
C ALA A 43 -14.09 -17.84 -11.10
N GLN A 44 -13.16 -17.49 -10.21
CA GLN A 44 -13.41 -16.63 -9.07
C GLN A 44 -14.01 -15.35 -9.65
N LYS A 45 -15.33 -15.19 -9.46
CA LYS A 45 -16.04 -13.98 -9.85
C LYS A 45 -15.25 -12.85 -9.23
N ALA A 46 -14.78 -11.92 -10.06
CA ALA A 46 -14.01 -10.79 -9.59
C ALA A 46 -14.76 -10.13 -8.42
N PRO A 47 -14.06 -9.78 -7.33
CA PRO A 47 -14.71 -9.22 -6.15
C PRO A 47 -15.55 -8.02 -6.55
N ARG A 48 -16.76 -7.91 -5.98
CA ARG A 48 -17.59 -6.75 -6.24
C ARG A 48 -16.98 -5.54 -5.54
N VAL A 49 -16.47 -4.61 -6.33
CA VAL A 49 -16.06 -3.28 -5.88
C VAL A 49 -17.04 -2.27 -6.45
N ALA A 50 -17.63 -1.48 -5.57
CA ALA A 50 -18.49 -0.36 -5.89
C ALA A 50 -18.06 0.87 -5.08
N LEU A 51 -18.68 2.02 -5.36
CA LEU A 51 -18.55 3.17 -4.47
C LEU A 51 -19.32 2.91 -3.17
N ALA A 52 -18.90 3.55 -2.08
CA ALA A 52 -19.60 3.49 -0.80
C ALA A 52 -21.02 4.09 -0.93
N ASP A 53 -21.91 3.75 0.01
CA ASP A 53 -23.31 4.16 -0.08
C ASP A 53 -23.53 5.68 0.09
N ALA A 54 -22.61 6.37 0.76
CA ALA A 54 -22.73 7.78 1.06
C ALA A 54 -21.41 8.54 0.94
N ARG A 55 -21.52 9.84 0.64
CA ARG A 55 -20.42 10.80 0.68
C ARG A 55 -20.23 11.27 2.11
N GLU A 56 -18.99 11.46 2.51
CA GLU A 56 -18.65 11.98 3.82
C GLU A 56 -18.02 13.37 3.76
N SER A 57 -18.19 14.12 4.86
CA SER A 57 -17.61 15.45 5.05
C SER A 57 -16.15 15.35 5.52
N ILE A 58 -15.22 15.25 4.57
CA ILE A 58 -13.77 15.10 4.84
C ILE A 58 -13.06 16.45 4.83
N TYR A 59 -13.17 17.18 3.72
CA TYR A 59 -12.48 18.44 3.45
C TYR A 59 -13.36 19.68 3.70
N ALA A 60 -14.68 19.49 3.71
CA ALA A 60 -15.66 20.55 3.93
C ALA A 60 -16.86 20.01 4.69
N ASN A 61 -17.59 20.90 5.39
CA ASN A 61 -18.78 20.53 6.14
C ASN A 61 -19.90 19.98 5.24
N ASP A 62 -20.06 20.52 4.03
CA ASP A 62 -21.04 20.03 3.05
C ASP A 62 -20.52 18.76 2.34
N PRO A 63 -21.17 17.59 2.49
CA PRO A 63 -20.79 16.37 1.76
C PRO A 63 -20.84 16.52 0.23
N SER A 64 -21.58 17.51 -0.30
CA SER A 64 -21.70 17.79 -1.73
C SER A 64 -20.60 18.71 -2.29
N ASP A 65 -19.76 19.27 -1.41
CA ASP A 65 -18.58 20.04 -1.78
C ASP A 65 -17.72 19.26 -2.80
N ALA A 66 -17.18 19.97 -3.78
CA ALA A 66 -16.42 19.34 -4.87
C ALA A 66 -15.22 18.53 -4.36
N TRP A 67 -14.55 18.95 -3.29
CA TRP A 67 -13.43 18.23 -2.69
C TRP A 67 -13.87 16.94 -2.02
N ASN A 68 -15.01 16.95 -1.34
CA ASN A 68 -15.60 15.73 -0.75
C ASN A 68 -16.08 14.76 -1.83
N ARG A 69 -16.65 15.26 -2.94
CA ARG A 69 -17.01 14.42 -4.09
C ARG A 69 -15.79 13.78 -4.74
N ILE A 70 -14.72 14.53 -4.98
CA ILE A 70 -13.45 14.01 -5.48
C ILE A 70 -12.94 12.91 -4.55
N PHE A 71 -12.86 13.20 -3.25
CA PHE A 71 -12.42 12.23 -2.25
C PHE A 71 -13.25 10.95 -2.28
N TYR A 72 -14.58 11.06 -2.34
CA TYR A 72 -15.48 9.92 -2.42
C TYR A 72 -15.17 9.00 -3.61
N PHE A 73 -14.95 9.55 -4.81
CA PHE A 73 -14.60 8.75 -5.99
C PHE A 73 -13.22 8.10 -5.88
N LEU A 74 -12.27 8.78 -5.24
CA LEU A 74 -10.92 8.29 -5.08
C LEU A 74 -10.80 7.25 -3.97
N PHE A 75 -11.46 7.43 -2.82
CA PHE A 75 -11.18 6.69 -1.60
C PHE A 75 -12.35 5.89 -1.05
N SER A 76 -13.60 6.23 -1.36
CA SER A 76 -14.73 5.56 -0.71
C SER A 76 -15.22 4.35 -1.51
N ARG A 77 -15.31 3.19 -0.87
CA ARG A 77 -15.61 1.92 -1.53
C ARG A 77 -16.61 1.11 -0.73
N ARG A 78 -17.48 0.40 -1.44
CA ARG A 78 -18.16 -0.77 -0.92
C ARG A 78 -17.52 -1.99 -1.56
N MET A 79 -17.00 -2.90 -0.74
CA MET A 79 -16.30 -4.08 -1.25
C MET A 79 -16.65 -5.34 -0.48
N GLU A 80 -16.64 -6.46 -1.19
CA GLU A 80 -16.64 -7.78 -0.59
C GLU A 80 -15.25 -8.09 0.00
N ILE A 81 -15.21 -8.47 1.28
CA ILE A 81 -14.00 -8.84 2.02
C ILE A 81 -14.14 -10.24 2.62
N ARG A 82 -13.02 -10.91 2.85
CA ARG A 82 -12.95 -12.12 3.69
C ARG A 82 -12.36 -11.77 5.03
N LEU A 83 -12.82 -12.43 6.09
CA LEU A 83 -12.26 -12.27 7.43
C LEU A 83 -11.30 -13.43 7.72
N SER A 84 -10.18 -13.16 8.38
CA SER A 84 -9.32 -14.22 8.90
C SER A 84 -9.99 -14.94 10.08
N ASP A 85 -9.45 -16.10 10.47
CA ASP A 85 -9.87 -16.83 11.67
C ASP A 85 -9.48 -16.15 12.99
N GLU A 86 -8.91 -14.95 12.91
CA GLU A 86 -8.72 -14.04 14.04
C GLU A 86 -10.01 -13.28 14.43
N PHE A 87 -11.03 -13.32 13.55
CA PHE A 87 -12.36 -12.72 13.72
C PHE A 87 -13.42 -13.82 13.72
N PRO A 88 -13.91 -14.26 14.90
CA PRO A 88 -14.83 -15.40 15.03
C PRO A 88 -16.11 -15.30 14.17
N GLU A 89 -16.60 -14.09 13.94
CA GLU A 89 -17.75 -13.77 13.08
C GLU A 89 -17.57 -14.17 11.61
N GLY A 90 -16.32 -14.42 11.17
CA GLY A 90 -16.00 -14.89 9.82
C GLY A 90 -16.24 -16.38 9.57
N ALA A 91 -16.62 -17.17 10.60
CA ALA A 91 -16.79 -18.61 10.44
C ALA A 91 -17.89 -18.98 9.42
N PRO A 92 -17.78 -20.12 8.71
CA PRO A 92 -16.71 -21.11 8.79
C PRO A 92 -15.46 -20.72 7.98
N PHE A 93 -14.31 -21.33 8.31
CA PHE A 93 -13.01 -20.98 7.72
C PHE A 93 -12.43 -22.06 6.81
N THR A 94 -11.68 -21.65 5.79
CA THR A 94 -10.96 -22.51 4.83
C THR A 94 -9.50 -22.03 4.63
N LYS A 95 -8.65 -22.94 4.15
CA LYS A 95 -7.29 -22.65 3.67
C LYS A 95 -7.23 -22.43 2.16
N GLU A 96 -8.35 -22.59 1.45
CA GLU A 96 -8.39 -22.48 0.00
C GLU A 96 -8.43 -21.02 -0.47
N GLY A 97 -7.66 -20.73 -1.53
CA GLY A 97 -7.64 -19.42 -2.18
C GLY A 97 -7.13 -18.30 -1.27
N ILE A 98 -6.07 -18.58 -0.50
CA ILE A 98 -5.38 -17.59 0.34
C ILE A 98 -3.97 -17.34 -0.16
N ASP A 99 -3.42 -16.19 0.20
CA ASP A 99 -2.02 -15.87 -0.05
C ASP A 99 -1.08 -16.85 0.65
N ILE A 100 -0.01 -17.26 -0.02
CA ILE A 100 0.99 -18.19 0.49
C ILE A 100 1.65 -17.68 1.79
N LYS A 101 1.78 -16.35 1.97
CA LYS A 101 2.30 -15.77 3.21
C LYS A 101 1.34 -15.99 4.37
N LEU A 102 0.03 -15.84 4.14
CA LEU A 102 -1.00 -16.13 5.15
C LEU A 102 -1.08 -17.63 5.44
N LEU A 103 -1.01 -18.47 4.40
CA LEU A 103 -1.01 -19.92 4.55
C LEU A 103 0.19 -20.41 5.36
N GLY A 104 1.39 -19.87 5.10
CA GLY A 104 2.60 -20.19 5.84
C GLY A 104 2.53 -19.86 7.34
N ARG A 105 1.62 -18.94 7.71
CA ARG A 105 1.32 -18.55 9.09
C ARG A 105 0.18 -19.36 9.72
N GLY A 106 -0.39 -20.32 8.99
CA GLY A 106 -1.52 -21.13 9.44
C GLY A 106 -2.85 -20.38 9.48
N ILE A 107 -2.91 -19.13 8.97
CA ILE A 107 -4.13 -18.33 8.93
C ILE A 107 -5.14 -18.99 8.00
N ARG A 108 -6.39 -19.04 8.46
CA ARG A 108 -7.54 -19.43 7.63
C ARG A 108 -8.41 -18.22 7.37
N VAL A 109 -9.26 -18.29 6.36
CA VAL A 109 -10.15 -17.18 6.00
C VAL A 109 -11.58 -17.68 5.83
N SER A 110 -12.54 -16.80 5.99
CA SER A 110 -13.97 -17.08 5.89
C SER A 110 -14.30 -17.74 4.54
N THR A 111 -15.16 -18.74 4.52
CA THR A 111 -15.68 -19.31 3.25
C THR A 111 -16.62 -18.33 2.54
N ASN A 112 -17.24 -17.43 3.31
CA ASN A 112 -18.14 -16.40 2.82
C ASN A 112 -17.42 -15.05 2.73
N THR A 113 -17.90 -14.18 1.85
CA THR A 113 -17.55 -12.76 1.87
C THR A 113 -18.53 -11.98 2.73
N THR A 114 -18.07 -10.86 3.26
CA THR A 114 -18.91 -9.84 3.91
C THR A 114 -18.75 -8.54 3.13
N GLU A 115 -19.81 -7.75 3.02
CA GLU A 115 -19.71 -6.42 2.40
C GLU A 115 -19.35 -5.39 3.47
N GLY A 116 -18.33 -4.57 3.18
CA GLY A 116 -17.90 -3.46 4.01
C GLY A 116 -17.90 -2.14 3.25
N ASN A 117 -18.28 -1.07 3.94
CA ASN A 117 -18.09 0.30 3.46
C ASN A 117 -16.79 0.85 4.02
N GLU A 118 -15.84 1.12 3.15
CA GLU A 118 -14.57 1.75 3.46
C GLU A 118 -14.61 3.21 3.04
N VAL A 119 -14.51 4.12 4.01
CA VAL A 119 -14.54 5.57 3.75
C VAL A 119 -13.23 6.02 3.09
N GLY A 120 -12.12 5.42 3.53
CA GLY A 120 -10.76 5.75 3.08
C GLY A 120 -10.18 7.01 3.70
N ASP A 121 -10.78 7.57 4.75
CA ASP A 121 -10.24 8.75 5.49
C ASP A 121 -8.80 8.53 5.97
N ARG A 122 -8.47 7.26 6.22
CA ARG A 122 -7.17 6.77 6.70
C ARG A 122 -6.34 6.07 5.64
N ALA A 123 -6.90 5.90 4.44
CA ALA A 123 -6.19 5.26 3.36
C ALA A 123 -5.03 6.16 2.92
N ILE A 124 -3.89 5.50 2.75
CA ILE A 124 -2.63 6.10 2.35
C ILE A 124 -2.69 6.49 0.87
N ASP A 125 -3.21 5.61 -0.01
CA ASP A 125 -3.34 5.87 -1.45
C ASP A 125 -4.78 5.67 -1.95
N PRO A 126 -5.19 6.40 -3.00
CA PRO A 126 -6.53 6.31 -3.56
C PRO A 126 -6.69 5.04 -4.40
N LEU A 127 -7.92 4.80 -4.81
CA LEU A 127 -8.34 3.70 -5.70
C LEU A 127 -8.05 2.31 -5.13
N TYR A 128 -8.08 2.16 -3.80
CA TYR A 128 -8.03 0.85 -3.18
C TYR A 128 -9.37 0.10 -3.40
N PRO A 129 -9.40 -1.25 -3.28
CA PRO A 129 -8.21 -2.09 -3.17
C PRO A 129 -7.32 -1.96 -4.40
N SER A 130 -6.00 -1.88 -4.18
CA SER A 130 -5.05 -1.89 -5.27
C SER A 130 -5.16 -3.24 -5.98
N SER A 131 -5.19 -3.19 -7.29
CA SER A 131 -5.50 -4.36 -8.11
C SER A 131 -4.61 -4.37 -9.33
N LEU A 132 -3.93 -5.49 -9.60
CA LEU A 132 -3.13 -5.67 -10.81
C LEU A 132 -3.97 -5.53 -12.08
N ASP A 133 -5.26 -5.85 -12.00
CA ASP A 133 -6.18 -5.71 -13.12
C ASP A 133 -6.70 -4.28 -13.30
N GLY A 134 -6.45 -3.35 -12.38
CA GLY A 134 -6.97 -1.98 -12.44
C GLY A 134 -8.48 -1.83 -12.23
N ALA A 135 -9.15 -2.79 -11.59
CA ALA A 135 -10.60 -2.78 -11.37
C ALA A 135 -11.12 -1.47 -10.75
N ALA A 136 -10.48 -0.97 -9.69
CA ALA A 136 -10.90 0.28 -9.03
C ALA A 136 -10.79 1.50 -9.96
N ALA A 137 -9.73 1.55 -10.78
CA ALA A 137 -9.55 2.62 -11.74
C ALA A 137 -10.53 2.49 -12.92
N ARG A 138 -10.80 1.28 -13.43
CA ARG A 138 -11.87 1.05 -14.42
C ARG A 138 -13.24 1.48 -13.90
N MET A 139 -13.55 1.21 -12.64
CA MET A 139 -14.80 1.65 -12.00
C MET A 139 -14.94 3.18 -12.06
N VAL A 140 -13.88 3.91 -11.73
CA VAL A 140 -13.87 5.38 -11.80
C VAL A 140 -13.97 5.89 -13.24
N LEU A 141 -13.36 5.20 -14.20
CA LEU A 141 -13.36 5.57 -15.62
C LEU A 141 -14.62 5.11 -16.39
N SER A 142 -15.52 4.36 -15.76
CA SER A 142 -16.77 3.90 -16.37
C SER A 142 -17.95 4.80 -15.97
N ASP A 143 -18.93 4.97 -16.85
CA ASP A 143 -20.14 5.73 -16.50
C ASP A 143 -21.08 4.92 -15.60
N PRO A 144 -21.84 5.59 -14.71
CA PRO A 144 -21.95 7.05 -14.56
C PRO A 144 -20.81 7.69 -13.73
N THR A 145 -19.95 6.90 -13.11
CA THR A 145 -18.90 7.37 -12.20
C THR A 145 -17.94 8.36 -12.86
N TYR A 146 -17.51 8.09 -14.08
CA TYR A 146 -16.61 8.96 -14.84
C TYR A 146 -17.18 10.36 -15.03
N SER A 147 -18.43 10.44 -15.50
CA SER A 147 -19.10 11.73 -15.71
C SER A 147 -19.22 12.53 -14.41
N GLU A 148 -19.59 11.89 -13.30
CA GLU A 148 -19.70 12.55 -12.01
C GLU A 148 -18.34 12.95 -11.39
N PHE A 149 -17.31 12.11 -11.56
CA PHE A 149 -15.97 12.39 -11.07
C PHE A 149 -15.33 13.56 -11.83
N THR A 150 -15.40 13.54 -13.16
CA THR A 150 -14.89 14.64 -13.99
C THR A 150 -15.64 15.95 -13.74
N LYS A 151 -16.96 15.89 -13.52
CA LYS A 151 -17.75 17.04 -13.06
C LYS A 151 -17.27 17.56 -11.71
N ALA A 152 -17.01 16.69 -10.74
CA ALA A 152 -16.47 17.12 -9.44
C ALA A 152 -15.09 17.80 -9.56
N LEU A 153 -14.20 17.27 -10.42
CA LEU A 153 -12.91 17.92 -10.73
C LEU A 153 -13.09 19.29 -11.39
N GLN A 154 -14.03 19.42 -12.34
CA GLN A 154 -14.33 20.68 -13.01
C GLN A 154 -14.95 21.70 -12.07
N ASP A 155 -15.89 21.28 -11.21
CA ASP A 155 -16.48 22.13 -10.18
C ASP A 155 -15.39 22.64 -9.22
N ALA A 156 -14.47 21.76 -8.79
CA ALA A 156 -13.32 22.15 -7.96
C ALA A 156 -12.36 23.09 -8.70
N LEU A 157 -12.19 22.97 -10.02
CA LEU A 157 -11.42 23.89 -10.85
C LEU A 157 -12.10 25.26 -11.00
N ASN A 158 -13.42 25.31 -10.99
CA ASN A 158 -14.20 26.56 -11.09
C ASN A 158 -14.43 27.25 -9.74
N ASP A 159 -14.31 26.52 -8.64
CA ASP A 159 -14.49 27.05 -7.28
C ASP A 159 -13.48 28.17 -6.97
N ARG A 160 -13.94 29.31 -6.45
CA ARG A 160 -13.08 30.44 -6.06
C ARG A 160 -12.95 30.60 -4.56
N ALA A 161 -13.61 29.74 -3.77
CA ALA A 161 -13.55 29.80 -2.33
C ALA A 161 -12.11 29.54 -1.85
N PRO A 162 -11.56 30.40 -0.97
CA PRO A 162 -10.27 30.13 -0.38
C PRO A 162 -10.35 28.87 0.49
N ARG A 163 -9.31 28.05 0.42
CA ARG A 163 -9.18 26.81 1.21
C ARG A 163 -7.99 26.93 2.14
N PRO A 164 -8.07 26.44 3.40
CA PRO A 164 -6.92 26.44 4.31
C PRO A 164 -5.71 25.71 3.72
N SER A 165 -4.49 26.19 4.02
CA SER A 165 -3.25 25.59 3.50
C SER A 165 -3.11 24.11 3.82
N ILE A 166 -3.50 23.70 5.03
CA ILE A 166 -3.48 22.27 5.41
C ILE A 166 -4.44 21.43 4.56
N ALA A 167 -5.63 21.96 4.24
CA ALA A 167 -6.59 21.26 3.38
C ALA A 167 -6.03 21.13 1.96
N ARG A 168 -5.42 22.21 1.43
CA ARG A 168 -4.76 22.20 0.11
C ARG A 168 -3.60 21.20 0.06
N ALA A 169 -2.80 21.11 1.11
CA ALA A 169 -1.68 20.17 1.21
C ALA A 169 -2.16 18.71 1.16
N LEU A 170 -3.15 18.36 1.99
CA LEU A 170 -3.73 17.01 2.02
C LEU A 170 -4.41 16.66 0.69
N MET A 171 -5.23 17.56 0.14
CA MET A 171 -5.87 17.34 -1.16
C MET A 171 -4.84 17.24 -2.30
N GLN A 172 -3.76 18.03 -2.28
CA GLN A 172 -2.70 17.90 -3.28
C GLN A 172 -2.04 16.54 -3.21
N SER A 173 -1.75 16.02 -2.01
CA SER A 173 -1.20 14.66 -1.86
C SER A 173 -2.15 13.60 -2.43
N ASP A 174 -3.44 13.69 -2.14
CA ASP A 174 -4.48 12.77 -2.64
C ASP A 174 -4.57 12.80 -4.18
N LEU A 175 -4.64 14.00 -4.75
CA LEU A 175 -4.71 14.20 -6.20
C LEU A 175 -3.42 13.74 -6.89
N TRP A 176 -2.27 13.94 -6.27
CA TRP A 176 -0.98 13.54 -6.84
C TRP A 176 -0.83 12.03 -6.86
N SER A 177 -1.22 11.33 -5.79
CA SER A 177 -1.30 9.86 -5.82
C SER A 177 -2.27 9.35 -6.88
N ALA A 178 -3.46 9.97 -7.01
CA ALA A 178 -4.41 9.59 -8.07
C ALA A 178 -3.85 9.85 -9.48
N HIS A 179 -3.17 10.98 -9.67
CA HIS A 179 -2.53 11.33 -10.94
C HIS A 179 -1.53 10.26 -11.35
N ASP A 180 -0.63 9.86 -10.45
CA ASP A 180 0.39 8.85 -10.75
C ASP A 180 -0.24 7.49 -11.10
N ILE A 181 -1.28 7.07 -10.37
CA ILE A 181 -2.00 5.81 -10.66
C ILE A 181 -2.67 5.88 -12.04
N PHE A 182 -3.36 6.98 -12.37
CA PHE A 182 -3.98 7.12 -13.69
C PHE A 182 -2.96 7.36 -14.82
N PHE A 183 -1.78 7.88 -14.53
CA PHE A 183 -0.72 8.12 -15.51
C PHE A 183 -0.12 6.82 -16.05
N VAL A 184 0.01 5.80 -15.20
CA VAL A 184 0.50 4.48 -15.64
C VAL A 184 -0.56 3.80 -16.52
N PRO A 185 -0.22 3.32 -17.72
CA PRO A 185 -1.14 2.54 -18.53
C PRO A 185 -1.30 1.15 -17.91
N PHE A 186 -2.41 0.92 -17.21
CA PHE A 186 -2.79 -0.39 -16.64
C PHE A 186 -3.90 -1.09 -17.46
N LEU A 187 -4.36 -0.48 -18.55
CA LEU A 187 -5.42 -1.01 -19.40
C LEU A 187 -4.85 -1.74 -20.62
N PRO A 188 -5.49 -2.85 -21.04
CA PRO A 188 -5.26 -3.47 -22.33
C PRO A 188 -5.34 -2.45 -23.49
N ALA A 189 -4.51 -2.66 -24.52
CA ALA A 189 -4.38 -1.72 -25.64
C ALA A 189 -5.68 -1.52 -26.46
N ASP A 190 -6.62 -2.47 -26.38
CA ASP A 190 -7.91 -2.47 -27.05
C ASP A 190 -8.99 -1.63 -26.32
N GLU A 191 -8.76 -1.21 -25.07
CA GLU A 191 -9.68 -0.35 -24.32
C GLU A 191 -9.52 1.15 -24.66
N LYS A 192 -9.61 1.50 -25.96
CA LYS A 192 -9.34 2.87 -26.46
C LYS A 192 -10.14 3.96 -25.73
N GLN A 193 -11.43 3.72 -25.49
CA GLN A 193 -12.32 4.70 -24.83
C GLN A 193 -11.87 4.97 -23.39
N LEU A 194 -11.55 3.92 -22.62
CA LEU A 194 -11.06 4.08 -21.25
C LEU A 194 -9.69 4.74 -21.24
N GLY A 195 -8.85 4.48 -22.25
CA GLY A 195 -7.59 5.20 -22.46
C GLY A 195 -7.77 6.71 -22.70
N GLU A 196 -8.79 7.12 -23.45
CA GLU A 196 -9.15 8.53 -23.66
C GLU A 196 -9.64 9.19 -22.36
N ARG A 197 -10.55 8.52 -21.65
CA ARG A 197 -11.08 8.98 -20.35
C ARG A 197 -9.98 9.13 -19.32
N ARG A 198 -9.05 8.18 -19.25
CA ARG A 198 -7.88 8.23 -18.38
C ARG A 198 -7.04 9.47 -18.65
N ARG A 199 -6.73 9.77 -19.92
CA ARG A 199 -5.98 10.98 -20.29
C ARG A 199 -6.72 12.25 -19.88
N ALA A 200 -8.04 12.30 -20.07
CA ALA A 200 -8.85 13.44 -19.65
C ALA A 200 -8.85 13.63 -18.11
N VAL A 201 -8.92 12.54 -17.34
CA VAL A 201 -8.80 12.58 -15.88
C VAL A 201 -7.41 13.07 -15.46
N VAL A 202 -6.34 12.57 -16.08
CA VAL A 202 -4.96 13.01 -15.79
C VAL A 202 -4.79 14.51 -16.04
N ASP A 203 -5.32 15.05 -17.15
CA ASP A 203 -5.33 16.50 -17.43
C ASP A 203 -6.05 17.30 -16.33
N LEU A 204 -7.26 16.88 -15.96
CA LEU A 204 -8.06 17.56 -14.93
C LEU A 204 -7.38 17.52 -13.56
N LEU A 205 -6.79 16.37 -13.18
CA LEU A 205 -6.02 16.23 -11.95
C LEU A 205 -4.82 17.17 -11.96
N ALA A 206 -4.02 17.18 -13.03
CA ALA A 206 -2.83 18.02 -13.14
C ALA A 206 -3.17 19.52 -13.03
N ARG A 207 -4.23 19.98 -13.70
CA ARG A 207 -4.73 21.35 -13.61
C ARG A 207 -5.19 21.69 -12.20
N LEU A 208 -5.86 20.76 -11.51
CA LEU A 208 -6.34 21.00 -10.14
C LEU A 208 -5.17 21.02 -9.14
N ILE A 209 -4.21 20.11 -9.26
CA ILE A 209 -2.96 20.12 -8.46
C ILE A 209 -2.28 21.48 -8.60
N ARG A 210 -2.08 21.97 -9.83
CA ARG A 210 -1.49 23.29 -10.08
C ARG A 210 -2.30 24.41 -9.43
N LYS A 211 -3.63 24.38 -9.56
CA LYS A 211 -4.51 25.39 -8.97
C LYS A 211 -4.40 25.45 -7.44
N ILE A 212 -4.31 24.30 -6.77
CA ILE A 212 -4.26 24.25 -5.31
C ILE A 212 -2.85 24.28 -4.75
N ALA A 213 -1.82 24.22 -5.61
CA ALA A 213 -0.42 24.22 -5.22
C ALA A 213 -0.09 25.40 -4.33
N LEU A 214 0.58 25.12 -3.23
CA LEU A 214 0.99 26.12 -2.25
C LEU A 214 2.28 26.78 -2.72
N THR A 215 2.50 28.03 -2.34
CA THR A 215 3.82 28.66 -2.49
C THR A 215 4.85 27.95 -1.61
N SER A 216 6.13 28.08 -1.96
CA SER A 216 7.23 27.57 -1.11
C SER A 216 7.15 28.09 0.33
N GLU A 217 6.75 29.36 0.54
CA GLU A 217 6.59 29.94 1.88
C GLU A 217 5.36 29.37 2.62
N GLU A 218 4.23 29.18 1.93
CA GLU A 218 3.07 28.52 2.53
C GLU A 218 3.40 27.08 2.97
N ILE A 219 4.20 26.35 2.19
CA ILE A 219 4.63 24.98 2.54
C ILE A 219 5.50 24.98 3.80
N LYS A 220 6.46 25.91 3.91
CA LYS A 220 7.29 26.05 5.11
C LYS A 220 6.48 26.40 6.37
N LEU A 221 5.37 27.11 6.19
CA LEU A 221 4.47 27.50 7.28
C LEU A 221 3.44 26.42 7.65
N LEU A 222 3.42 25.27 6.95
CA LEU A 222 2.57 24.14 7.35
C LEU A 222 2.98 23.66 8.74
N PRO A 223 2.01 23.27 9.59
CA PRO A 223 2.30 22.85 10.95
C PRO A 223 3.09 21.54 10.95
N ASN A 224 4.03 21.41 11.88
CA ASN A 224 4.56 20.11 12.26
C ASN A 224 3.52 19.41 13.16
N ASN A 225 2.85 18.39 12.63
CA ASN A 225 1.78 17.68 13.33
C ASN A 225 2.31 16.57 14.25
N TYR A 226 3.58 16.15 14.08
CA TYR A 226 4.17 15.05 14.85
C TYR A 226 4.20 15.31 16.36
N PRO A 227 4.61 16.49 16.88
CA PRO A 227 4.55 16.77 18.32
C PRO A 227 3.14 16.67 18.92
N GLY A 228 2.09 17.02 18.14
CA GLY A 228 0.70 16.86 18.55
C GLY A 228 0.33 15.40 18.72
N ALA A 229 0.62 14.59 17.70
CA ALA A 229 0.40 13.14 17.74
C ALA A 229 1.24 12.47 18.84
N MET A 230 2.47 12.93 19.05
CA MET A 230 3.37 12.43 20.08
C MET A 230 2.79 12.58 21.48
N ARG A 231 2.27 13.77 21.82
CA ARG A 231 1.62 13.99 23.11
C ARG A 231 0.33 13.18 23.25
N ARG A 232 -0.47 13.12 22.19
CA ARG A 232 -1.78 12.45 22.22
C ARG A 232 -1.67 10.93 22.36
N HIS A 233 -0.69 10.34 21.68
CA HIS A 233 -0.55 8.89 21.56
C HIS A 233 0.67 8.34 22.29
N SER A 234 1.44 9.16 23.00
CA SER A 234 2.69 8.73 23.66
C SER A 234 3.72 8.13 22.67
N LEU A 235 3.83 8.72 21.48
CA LEU A 235 4.88 8.36 20.52
C LEU A 235 6.25 8.80 21.07
N PRO A 236 7.36 8.16 20.63
CA PRO A 236 8.70 8.63 20.98
C PRO A 236 9.03 9.99 20.35
N ASP A 237 9.94 10.75 20.97
CA ASP A 237 10.45 12.01 20.42
C ASP A 237 11.54 11.76 19.36
N LEU A 238 11.14 11.28 18.18
CA LEU A 238 12.05 10.77 17.14
C LEU A 238 12.99 11.84 16.56
N PHE A 239 12.52 13.09 16.47
CA PHE A 239 13.25 14.17 15.81
C PHE A 239 14.14 14.98 16.76
N ASN A 240 14.08 14.71 18.06
CA ASN A 240 14.96 15.32 19.05
C ASN A 240 16.30 14.57 19.13
N PRO A 241 17.45 15.25 18.86
CA PRO A 241 18.77 14.62 18.91
C PRO A 241 19.12 13.96 20.26
N GLY A 242 18.48 14.40 21.36
CA GLY A 242 18.71 13.85 22.71
C GLY A 242 17.86 12.62 23.08
N SER A 243 16.95 12.16 22.22
CA SER A 243 15.99 11.09 22.55
C SER A 243 16.59 9.67 22.52
N GLY A 244 17.81 9.55 21.98
CA GLY A 244 18.50 8.29 21.72
C GLY A 244 17.95 7.52 20.50
N TRP A 245 16.99 8.09 19.77
CA TRP A 245 16.58 7.59 18.46
C TRP A 245 17.52 8.14 17.38
N ILE A 246 17.88 7.27 16.44
CA ILE A 246 18.85 7.58 15.40
C ILE A 246 18.20 7.32 14.07
N GLU A 247 18.11 8.35 13.24
CA GLU A 247 17.65 8.20 11.86
C GLU A 247 18.74 7.54 11.01
N VAL A 248 18.36 6.57 10.18
CA VAL A 248 19.29 5.79 9.38
C VAL A 248 18.81 5.63 7.94
N ARG A 249 19.74 5.65 6.98
CA ARG A 249 19.50 5.28 5.57
C ARG A 249 20.47 4.21 5.14
N TRP A 250 20.01 3.23 4.36
CA TRP A 250 20.88 2.21 3.79
C TRP A 250 20.80 2.13 2.27
N PHE A 251 19.61 1.89 1.72
CA PHE A 251 19.33 1.88 0.28
C PHE A 251 17.90 2.40 0.02
N SER A 252 17.51 2.50 -1.27
CA SER A 252 16.15 2.92 -1.67
C SER A 252 15.11 2.01 -1.03
N ARG A 253 14.13 2.59 -0.35
CA ARG A 253 13.19 1.80 0.45
C ARG A 253 11.97 1.46 -0.39
N GLU A 254 11.46 0.24 -0.16
CA GLU A 254 10.22 -0.25 -0.77
C GLU A 254 9.05 0.72 -0.53
N HIS A 255 8.99 1.33 0.66
CA HIS A 255 7.99 2.34 1.01
C HIS A 255 8.03 3.58 0.11
N ASP A 256 9.21 4.11 -0.18
CA ASP A 256 9.36 5.31 -1.02
C ASP A 256 9.05 4.99 -2.48
N TYR A 257 9.49 3.81 -2.94
CA TYR A 257 9.18 3.31 -4.28
C TYR A 257 7.68 3.07 -4.49
N ASP A 258 7.00 2.41 -3.54
CA ASP A 258 5.56 2.13 -3.59
C ASP A 258 4.74 3.43 -3.55
N ALA A 259 5.19 4.41 -2.75
CA ALA A 259 4.64 5.76 -2.74
C ALA A 259 5.04 6.59 -3.99
N GLY A 260 5.76 6.01 -4.96
CA GLY A 260 6.22 6.68 -6.17
C GLY A 260 7.08 7.92 -5.89
N TYR A 261 7.79 7.94 -4.76
CA TYR A 261 8.59 9.04 -4.22
C TYR A 261 7.80 10.35 -4.01
N ARG A 262 6.50 10.23 -3.66
CA ARG A 262 5.64 11.38 -3.30
C ARG A 262 5.67 11.70 -1.79
N ARG A 263 6.36 10.88 -1.02
CA ARG A 263 6.49 10.96 0.43
C ARG A 263 7.92 10.60 0.81
N VAL A 264 8.30 11.02 2.00
CA VAL A 264 9.59 10.73 2.61
C VAL A 264 9.36 9.77 3.76
N SER A 265 9.95 8.59 3.68
CA SER A 265 10.03 7.70 4.83
C SER A 265 11.19 8.13 5.71
N HIS A 266 11.00 8.20 7.02
CA HIS A 266 12.05 8.41 8.01
C HIS A 266 12.14 7.16 8.88
N VAL A 267 13.26 6.44 8.82
CA VAL A 267 13.46 5.22 9.60
C VAL A 267 14.40 5.52 10.76
N PHE A 268 13.92 5.26 11.96
CA PHE A 268 14.67 5.43 13.20
C PHE A 268 14.91 4.10 13.87
N ILE A 269 16.07 3.98 14.51
CA ILE A 269 16.39 2.88 15.40
C ILE A 269 16.73 3.40 16.78
N LYS A 270 16.47 2.59 17.81
CA LYS A 270 16.89 2.86 19.18
C LYS A 270 17.77 1.71 19.66
N PRO A 271 19.09 1.91 19.78
CA PRO A 271 20.00 0.91 20.33
C PRO A 271 19.60 0.48 21.74
N ALA A 272 19.88 -0.77 22.09
CA ALA A 272 19.72 -1.28 23.45
C ALA A 272 20.63 -0.52 24.45
N HIS A 273 21.84 -0.21 23.99
CA HIS A 273 22.86 0.53 24.72
C HIS A 273 23.47 1.61 23.82
N PRO A 274 23.88 2.77 24.37
CA PRO A 274 24.59 3.79 23.60
C PRO A 274 25.84 3.21 22.93
N PRO A 275 25.92 3.19 21.59
CA PRO A 275 27.10 2.66 20.90
C PRO A 275 28.33 3.51 21.19
N ARG A 276 29.48 2.86 21.44
CA ARG A 276 30.78 3.57 21.57
C ARG A 276 31.24 4.15 20.23
N ASP A 277 30.96 3.42 19.16
CA ASP A 277 31.20 3.83 17.78
C ASP A 277 29.90 3.59 17.01
N MET A 278 29.23 4.69 16.68
CA MET A 278 27.95 4.64 16.00
C MET A 278 28.05 4.00 14.62
N GLN A 279 29.11 4.32 13.88
CA GLN A 279 29.23 3.81 12.53
C GLN A 279 29.50 2.31 12.54
N LYS A 280 30.42 1.86 13.40
CA LYS A 280 30.71 0.43 13.55
C LYS A 280 29.46 -0.35 13.98
N PHE A 281 28.63 0.24 14.85
CA PHE A 281 27.35 -0.35 15.22
C PHE A 281 26.41 -0.48 14.00
N LEU A 282 26.21 0.59 13.24
CA LEU A 282 25.35 0.57 12.05
C LEU A 282 25.84 -0.38 10.95
N ASP A 283 27.16 -0.46 10.74
CA ASP A 283 27.77 -1.36 9.76
C ASP A 283 27.65 -2.84 10.14
N GLY A 284 27.42 -3.14 11.42
CA GLY A 284 27.18 -4.49 11.94
C GLY A 284 25.71 -4.92 11.92
N MET A 285 24.77 -4.02 11.66
CA MET A 285 23.33 -4.34 11.63
C MET A 285 22.85 -5.18 10.43
N PRO A 286 23.43 -5.09 9.21
CA PRO A 286 22.97 -5.88 8.07
C PRO A 286 22.91 -7.39 8.35
N GLY A 287 21.73 -7.99 8.13
CA GLY A 287 21.48 -9.41 8.36
C GLY A 287 21.20 -9.80 9.82
N GLU A 288 21.31 -8.87 10.76
CA GLU A 288 21.02 -9.10 12.18
C GLU A 288 19.54 -8.85 12.52
N ASP A 289 19.04 -9.58 13.52
CA ASP A 289 17.73 -9.34 14.12
C ASP A 289 17.77 -8.15 15.10
N ALA A 290 16.62 -7.78 15.68
CA ALA A 290 16.51 -6.67 16.63
C ALA A 290 17.19 -6.90 18.01
N ALA A 291 18.08 -7.88 18.14
CA ALA A 291 18.69 -8.26 19.42
C ALA A 291 19.48 -7.12 20.09
N GLU A 292 20.06 -6.20 19.31
CA GLU A 292 20.80 -5.04 19.80
C GLU A 292 19.96 -3.74 19.85
N LEU A 293 18.64 -3.86 19.64
CA LEU A 293 17.72 -2.74 19.59
C LEU A 293 16.69 -2.79 20.74
N ASN A 294 16.29 -1.60 21.19
CA ASN A 294 15.10 -1.35 22.01
C ASN A 294 13.89 -0.93 21.16
N GLY A 295 14.09 -0.51 19.92
CA GLY A 295 12.98 -0.23 19.01
C GLY A 295 13.38 0.20 17.61
N VAL A 296 12.39 0.20 16.72
CA VAL A 296 12.43 0.75 15.36
C VAL A 296 11.19 1.61 15.17
N ALA A 297 11.34 2.75 14.50
CA ALA A 297 10.20 3.56 14.09
C ALA A 297 10.29 3.93 12.61
N LEU A 298 9.14 4.12 11.99
CA LEU A 298 8.95 4.67 10.66
C LEU A 298 8.01 5.87 10.78
N VAL A 299 8.39 7.00 10.21
CA VAL A 299 7.50 8.16 10.04
C VAL A 299 7.45 8.50 8.56
N MET A 300 6.26 8.58 7.97
CA MET A 300 6.10 9.06 6.59
C MET A 300 5.68 10.52 6.61
N GLN A 301 6.39 11.37 5.87
CA GLN A 301 6.07 12.79 5.68
C GLN A 301 5.72 13.09 4.23
N LEU A 302 4.81 14.03 4.00
CA LEU A 302 4.44 14.44 2.64
C LEU A 302 5.54 15.24 1.96
N LEU A 303 5.76 14.96 0.67
CA LEU A 303 6.28 15.95 -0.25
C LEU A 303 5.11 16.68 -0.91
N LEU A 304 5.29 17.96 -1.19
CA LEU A 304 4.33 18.78 -1.93
C LEU A 304 4.97 19.40 -3.16
N ILE A 305 4.15 19.71 -4.15
CA ILE A 305 4.52 20.44 -5.35
C ILE A 305 4.20 21.91 -5.11
N ASP A 306 5.20 22.77 -5.16
CA ASP A 306 4.98 24.22 -5.07
C ASP A 306 4.37 24.79 -6.36
N ASP A 307 3.98 26.06 -6.31
CA ASP A 307 3.38 26.81 -7.43
C ASP A 307 4.30 27.01 -8.65
N HIS A 308 5.56 26.58 -8.54
CA HIS A 308 6.56 26.55 -9.59
C HIS A 308 6.99 25.12 -9.98
N ALA A 309 6.19 24.11 -9.63
CA ALA A 309 6.48 22.70 -9.84
C ALA A 309 7.77 22.18 -9.20
N ASN A 310 8.26 22.82 -8.14
CA ASN A 310 9.35 22.26 -7.35
C ASN A 310 8.77 21.39 -6.24
N LEU A 311 9.41 20.24 -6.02
CA LEU A 311 9.09 19.40 -4.88
C LEU A 311 9.67 20.00 -3.61
N ARG A 312 8.87 20.04 -2.55
CA ARG A 312 9.24 20.61 -1.25
C ARG A 312 8.93 19.60 -0.13
N PRO A 313 9.86 19.38 0.81
CA PRO A 313 9.55 18.64 2.03
C PRO A 313 8.55 19.39 2.89
N THR A 314 7.79 18.64 3.68
CA THR A 314 6.91 19.17 4.73
C THR A 314 7.16 18.46 6.05
N ALA A 315 6.71 19.06 7.14
CA ALA A 315 6.66 18.41 8.45
C ALA A 315 5.33 17.68 8.70
N LEU A 316 4.51 17.47 7.66
CA LEU A 316 3.22 16.79 7.77
C LEU A 316 3.42 15.28 7.70
N SER A 317 3.38 14.64 8.86
CA SER A 317 3.37 13.19 9.00
C SER A 317 2.00 12.61 8.66
N THR A 318 1.96 11.58 7.81
CA THR A 318 0.74 10.80 7.52
C THR A 318 0.71 9.47 8.24
N ASP A 319 1.87 8.88 8.51
CA ASP A 319 1.96 7.54 9.07
C ASP A 319 3.10 7.49 10.08
N VAL A 320 2.85 6.85 11.22
CA VAL A 320 3.86 6.58 12.24
C VAL A 320 3.71 5.13 12.67
N GLN A 321 4.77 4.34 12.53
CA GLN A 321 4.82 2.97 13.02
C GLN A 321 5.97 2.84 13.99
N VAL A 322 5.71 2.36 15.21
CA VAL A 322 6.72 2.15 16.24
C VAL A 322 6.65 0.70 16.71
N ARG A 323 7.79 0.02 16.65
CA ARG A 323 8.01 -1.29 17.24
C ARG A 323 8.98 -1.12 18.40
N ARG A 324 8.57 -1.51 19.61
CA ARG A 324 9.44 -1.50 20.80
C ARG A 324 9.71 -2.94 21.21
N PHE A 325 10.96 -3.27 21.43
CA PHE A 325 11.40 -4.61 21.82
C PHE A 325 11.50 -4.66 23.34
N GLU A 326 10.46 -5.19 23.98
CA GLU A 326 10.39 -5.30 25.43
C GLU A 326 11.29 -6.44 25.91
N ARG A 327 11.99 -6.22 27.02
CA ARG A 327 12.87 -7.19 27.66
C ARG A 327 12.48 -7.41 29.11
N THR A 328 12.89 -8.55 29.66
CA THR A 328 12.83 -8.81 31.11
C THR A 328 13.93 -8.02 31.83
N ASP A 329 13.89 -8.00 33.16
CA ASP A 329 14.91 -7.34 33.98
C ASP A 329 16.30 -7.97 33.78
N GLU A 330 16.36 -9.24 33.38
CA GLU A 330 17.58 -9.97 33.00
C GLU A 330 18.04 -9.70 31.56
N GLY A 331 17.33 -8.85 30.81
CA GLY A 331 17.68 -8.46 29.44
C GLY A 331 17.18 -9.42 28.33
N ALA A 332 16.47 -10.49 28.70
CA ALA A 332 15.92 -11.45 27.74
C ALA A 332 14.76 -10.81 26.95
N PHE A 333 14.67 -11.07 25.65
CA PHE A 333 13.53 -10.61 24.84
C PHE A 333 12.22 -11.20 25.37
N LYS A 334 11.22 -10.35 25.56
CA LYS A 334 9.90 -10.72 26.08
C LYS A 334 8.83 -10.69 24.99
N LYS A 335 8.70 -9.56 24.30
CA LYS A 335 7.76 -9.36 23.19
C LYS A 335 8.09 -8.08 22.44
N THR A 336 7.54 -7.93 21.24
CA THR A 336 7.51 -6.65 20.53
C THR A 336 6.15 -6.00 20.72
N SER A 337 6.08 -4.76 21.22
CA SER A 337 4.84 -3.96 21.16
C SER A 337 4.79 -3.16 19.86
N ILE A 338 3.63 -3.07 19.22
CA ILE A 338 3.41 -2.20 18.06
C ILE A 338 2.49 -1.04 18.39
N GLN A 339 2.79 0.09 17.76
CA GLN A 339 1.95 1.26 17.76
C GLN A 339 1.96 1.82 16.35
N VAL A 340 0.78 1.87 15.72
CA VAL A 340 0.61 2.46 14.40
C VAL A 340 -0.32 3.65 14.55
N CYS A 341 0.01 4.76 13.93
CA CYS A 341 -0.85 5.93 13.82
C CYS A 341 -0.92 6.33 12.35
N GLU A 342 -2.14 6.45 11.82
CA GLU A 342 -2.37 6.81 10.42
C GLU A 342 -3.12 8.14 10.36
N VAL A 343 -3.01 8.82 9.22
CA VAL A 343 -3.69 10.07 8.94
C VAL A 343 -5.20 9.91 9.10
N SER A 344 -5.85 10.89 9.71
CA SER A 344 -7.29 11.11 9.49
C SER A 344 -7.44 12.53 8.98
N ARG A 345 -7.83 12.65 7.71
CA ARG A 345 -8.06 13.94 7.07
C ARG A 345 -9.16 14.70 7.82
N ARG A 346 -10.22 14.00 8.24
CA ARG A 346 -11.26 14.56 9.13
C ARG A 346 -10.69 15.13 10.43
N LEU A 347 -9.83 14.38 11.11
CA LEU A 347 -9.24 14.83 12.36
C LEU A 347 -8.30 16.03 12.13
N PHE A 348 -7.50 16.01 11.07
CA PHE A 348 -6.66 17.14 10.66
C PHE A 348 -7.48 18.42 10.43
N MET A 349 -8.65 18.30 9.82
CA MET A 349 -9.51 19.45 9.54
C MET A 349 -10.26 19.95 10.78
N ARG A 350 -10.67 19.05 11.69
CA ARG A 350 -11.49 19.40 12.86
C ARG A 350 -10.67 19.79 14.09
N ASP A 351 -9.52 19.17 14.28
CA ASP A 351 -8.61 19.40 15.41
C ASP A 351 -7.14 19.29 14.94
N PRO A 352 -6.60 20.34 14.27
CA PRO A 352 -5.20 20.35 13.85
C PRO A 352 -4.21 20.16 15.01
N GLY A 353 -4.59 20.56 16.23
CA GLY A 353 -3.76 20.44 17.43
C GLY A 353 -3.53 18.99 17.88
N SER A 354 -4.43 18.07 17.51
CA SER A 354 -4.27 16.62 17.75
C SER A 354 -3.10 16.00 16.98
N GLY A 355 -2.59 16.69 15.96
CA GLY A 355 -1.66 16.14 15.00
C GLY A 355 -2.34 15.36 13.86
N GLY A 356 -3.66 15.19 13.87
CA GLY A 356 -4.40 14.59 12.76
C GLY A 356 -4.08 13.11 12.48
N LEU A 357 -3.47 12.43 13.45
CA LEU A 357 -3.19 10.99 13.40
C LEU A 357 -4.11 10.23 14.37
N VAL A 358 -4.56 9.04 13.96
CA VAL A 358 -5.37 8.12 14.76
C VAL A 358 -4.56 6.87 15.05
N ALA A 359 -4.44 6.53 16.33
CA ALA A 359 -3.77 5.31 16.74
C ALA A 359 -4.61 4.06 16.43
N GLU A 360 -3.95 3.00 15.98
CA GLU A 360 -4.50 1.65 15.91
C GLU A 360 -3.89 0.77 16.99
N GLU A 361 -4.75 -0.04 17.59
CA GLU A 361 -4.33 -1.14 18.46
C GLU A 361 -3.88 -2.34 17.63
N GLU A 362 -3.05 -3.21 18.21
CA GLU A 362 -2.51 -4.39 17.50
C GLU A 362 -3.60 -5.36 17.02
N SER A 363 -4.76 -5.35 17.67
CA SER A 363 -5.94 -6.14 17.35
C SER A 363 -6.89 -5.46 16.36
N SER A 364 -6.62 -4.22 15.97
CA SER A 364 -7.48 -3.47 15.05
C SER A 364 -7.57 -4.21 13.71
N PRO A 365 -8.76 -4.26 13.09
CA PRO A 365 -8.90 -4.84 11.76
C PRO A 365 -8.05 -4.08 10.75
N SER A 366 -7.30 -4.81 9.93
CA SER A 366 -6.46 -4.26 8.87
C SER A 366 -6.41 -5.23 7.69
N TYR A 367 -6.17 -4.75 6.48
CA TYR A 367 -6.05 -5.66 5.35
C TYR A 367 -4.70 -6.38 5.30
N ALA A 368 -4.73 -7.65 4.93
CA ALA A 368 -3.54 -8.43 4.66
C ALA A 368 -2.80 -7.82 3.47
N VAL A 369 -1.49 -7.67 3.63
CA VAL A 369 -0.63 -7.02 2.64
C VAL A 369 0.09 -8.05 1.76
N GLY A 370 -0.11 -7.93 0.45
CA GLY A 370 0.83 -8.42 -0.56
C GLY A 370 2.02 -7.48 -0.74
N THR A 371 1.74 -6.16 -0.69
CA THR A 371 2.56 -4.96 -0.95
C THR A 371 2.20 -3.84 0.05
N TYR A 372 2.81 -2.65 -0.01
CA TYR A 372 2.52 -1.53 0.91
C TYR A 372 1.12 -0.88 0.75
N ASP A 373 0.23 -1.47 -0.04
CA ASP A 373 -1.10 -0.92 -0.30
C ASP A 373 -2.06 -1.06 0.90
N PHE A 374 -3.02 -0.13 1.02
CA PHE A 374 -4.00 -0.11 2.11
C PHE A 374 -4.90 -1.37 2.13
N ALA A 375 -5.35 -1.81 0.95
CA ALA A 375 -6.07 -3.06 0.76
C ALA A 375 -5.64 -3.64 -0.60
N SER A 376 -5.15 -4.88 -0.64
CA SER A 376 -4.83 -5.55 -1.90
C SER A 376 -5.85 -6.64 -2.17
N ASN A 377 -6.31 -6.71 -3.42
CA ASN A 377 -7.21 -7.77 -3.87
C ASN A 377 -6.46 -8.88 -4.63
N PHE A 378 -5.13 -8.85 -4.69
CA PHE A 378 -4.35 -9.90 -5.33
C PHE A 378 -3.55 -10.69 -4.30
N PHE A 379 -3.42 -11.98 -4.54
CA PHE A 379 -2.69 -12.89 -3.68
C PHE A 379 -2.00 -13.97 -4.50
N GLN A 380 -0.92 -14.52 -3.94
CA GLN A 380 -0.19 -15.63 -4.53
C GLN A 380 -0.57 -16.94 -3.84
N PRO A 381 -1.51 -17.74 -4.37
CA PRO A 381 -1.82 -19.04 -3.77
C PRO A 381 -0.65 -20.02 -3.88
N GLU A 382 0.16 -19.85 -4.93
CA GLU A 382 1.35 -20.63 -5.22
C GLU A 382 2.46 -19.69 -5.72
N ARG A 383 3.73 -20.05 -5.50
CA ARG A 383 4.86 -19.21 -5.91
C ARG A 383 4.80 -18.93 -7.42
N GLY A 384 4.72 -17.66 -7.79
CA GLY A 384 4.69 -17.21 -9.18
C GLY A 384 3.30 -17.23 -9.84
N GLN A 385 2.26 -17.69 -9.14
CA GLN A 385 0.88 -17.51 -9.57
C GLN A 385 0.26 -16.32 -8.85
N PHE A 386 -0.47 -15.49 -9.59
CA PHE A 386 -1.24 -14.39 -9.02
C PHE A 386 -2.71 -14.62 -9.31
N ARG A 387 -3.55 -14.43 -8.29
CA ARG A 387 -5.01 -14.44 -8.42
C ARG A 387 -5.58 -13.16 -7.84
N VAL A 388 -6.73 -12.76 -8.37
CA VAL A 388 -7.53 -11.66 -7.85
C VAL A 388 -8.71 -12.24 -7.07
N GLY A 389 -8.99 -11.70 -5.89
CA GLY A 389 -10.14 -12.07 -5.08
C GLY A 389 -10.39 -11.03 -3.98
N PRO A 390 -11.41 -11.27 -3.12
CA PRO A 390 -11.74 -10.35 -2.04
C PRO A 390 -10.51 -10.09 -1.14
N PRO A 391 -10.22 -8.81 -0.77
CA PRO A 391 -9.23 -8.51 0.25
C PRO A 391 -9.51 -9.28 1.54
N VAL A 392 -8.45 -9.69 2.23
CA VAL A 392 -8.55 -10.41 3.50
C VAL A 392 -8.29 -9.43 4.64
N GLN A 393 -9.21 -9.33 5.59
CA GLN A 393 -9.01 -8.59 6.83
C GLN A 393 -8.36 -9.51 7.88
N VAL A 394 -7.26 -9.05 8.46
CA VAL A 394 -6.46 -9.67 9.53
C VAL A 394 -6.33 -8.67 10.68
N LYS A 395 -5.76 -9.10 11.81
CA LYS A 395 -5.34 -8.12 12.84
C LYS A 395 -4.13 -7.33 12.37
N LEU A 396 -3.99 -6.08 12.81
CA LEU A 396 -2.84 -5.23 12.49
C LEU A 396 -1.51 -5.91 12.80
N ARG A 397 -1.39 -6.60 13.94
CA ARG A 397 -0.18 -7.40 14.25
C ARG A 397 0.17 -8.40 13.15
N THR A 398 -0.82 -9.12 12.62
CA THR A 398 -0.65 -10.10 11.55
C THR A 398 -0.23 -9.43 10.25
N ARG A 399 -0.77 -8.25 9.92
CA ARG A 399 -0.29 -7.42 8.81
C ARG A 399 1.19 -7.04 8.98
N CYS A 400 1.58 -6.53 10.14
CA CYS A 400 2.98 -6.17 10.41
C CYS A 400 3.91 -7.40 10.32
N ALA A 401 3.44 -8.56 10.78
CA ALA A 401 4.22 -9.79 10.81
C ALA A 401 4.54 -10.31 9.40
N SER A 402 3.65 -10.12 8.41
CA SER A 402 3.92 -10.45 7.01
C SER A 402 5.23 -9.86 6.48
N CYS A 403 5.64 -8.70 7.01
CA CYS A 403 6.91 -8.06 6.66
C CYS A 403 8.00 -8.27 7.71
N HIS A 404 7.65 -8.37 9.00
CA HIS A 404 8.60 -8.29 10.11
C HIS A 404 8.79 -9.58 10.91
N GLY A 405 8.30 -10.72 10.43
CA GLY A 405 8.36 -11.99 11.16
C GLY A 405 7.31 -12.06 12.27
N ASP A 406 7.12 -13.24 12.86
CA ASP A 406 6.02 -13.49 13.81
C ASP A 406 6.18 -12.72 15.13
N ASP A 407 7.41 -12.54 15.56
CA ASP A 407 7.80 -11.77 16.74
C ASP A 407 8.01 -10.27 16.43
N LEU A 408 7.91 -9.86 15.16
CA LEU A 408 8.12 -8.50 14.66
C LEU A 408 9.55 -7.95 14.85
N THR A 409 10.52 -8.82 15.15
CA THR A 409 11.92 -8.43 15.38
C THR A 409 12.71 -8.24 14.09
N HIS A 410 12.21 -8.76 12.96
CA HIS A 410 12.88 -8.62 11.69
C HIS A 410 12.85 -7.17 11.19
N VAL A 411 14.03 -6.55 11.11
CA VAL A 411 14.19 -5.17 10.64
C VAL A 411 14.48 -5.19 9.15
N ARG A 412 13.42 -5.14 8.33
CA ARG A 412 13.54 -5.20 6.85
C ARG A 412 14.54 -4.23 6.26
N THR A 413 14.69 -3.05 6.86
CA THR A 413 15.73 -2.10 6.47
C THR A 413 17.05 -2.85 6.40
N PHE A 414 17.47 -3.59 7.44
CA PHE A 414 18.74 -4.32 7.51
C PHE A 414 18.75 -5.72 6.88
N ALA A 415 17.63 -6.21 6.35
CA ALA A 415 17.50 -7.59 5.88
C ALA A 415 18.14 -7.85 4.50
N ILE A 416 18.37 -6.82 3.69
CA ILE A 416 18.92 -6.98 2.33
C ILE A 416 20.46 -6.99 2.38
N ALA A 417 21.04 -8.10 2.82
CA ALA A 417 22.46 -8.34 2.67
C ALA A 417 22.75 -8.87 1.25
N LEU A 418 22.87 -7.97 0.26
CA LEU A 418 23.37 -8.37 -1.05
C LEU A 418 24.92 -8.40 -1.03
N PRO A 419 25.56 -9.57 -1.19
CA PRO A 419 27.02 -9.68 -1.28
C PRO A 419 27.56 -9.06 -2.59
N PRO A 420 28.85 -8.71 -2.68
CA PRO A 420 29.92 -8.92 -1.69
C PRO A 420 30.18 -7.74 -0.73
N HIS A 421 29.66 -6.55 -1.00
CA HIS A 421 29.84 -5.37 -0.14
C HIS A 421 28.53 -4.60 -0.04
N PRO A 422 27.72 -4.81 1.03
CA PRO A 422 26.55 -4.00 1.24
C PRO A 422 26.93 -2.52 1.32
N PRO A 423 26.08 -1.59 0.82
CA PRO A 423 26.35 -0.17 0.97
C PRO A 423 26.46 0.19 2.46
N ARG A 424 27.15 1.29 2.78
CA ARG A 424 27.28 1.75 4.17
C ARG A 424 25.93 2.26 4.68
N VAL A 425 25.53 1.84 5.88
CA VAL A 425 24.38 2.43 6.58
C VAL A 425 24.80 3.82 7.06
N LYS A 426 24.08 4.86 6.63
CA LYS A 426 24.33 6.24 7.00
C LYS A 426 23.45 6.63 8.18
N GLN A 427 24.05 7.21 9.21
CA GLN A 427 23.31 8.02 10.16
C GLN A 427 22.90 9.33 9.49
N LEU A 428 21.63 9.71 9.61
CA LEU A 428 21.12 10.99 9.12
C LEU A 428 20.93 11.97 10.28
N THR A 429 20.83 13.25 9.93
CA THR A 429 20.40 14.29 10.88
C THR A 429 18.88 14.42 10.81
N PRO A 430 18.12 14.14 11.89
CA PRO A 430 16.65 14.22 11.85
C PRO A 430 16.07 15.59 11.49
N ALA A 431 16.83 16.66 11.76
CA ALA A 431 16.46 18.02 11.37
C ALA A 431 16.87 18.39 9.93
N GLY A 432 17.64 17.53 9.26
CA GLY A 432 18.08 17.71 7.89
C GLY A 432 17.03 17.28 6.87
N HIS A 433 17.29 17.58 5.60
CA HIS A 433 16.44 17.19 4.48
C HIS A 433 17.08 16.12 3.59
N GLU A 434 18.14 15.44 4.05
CA GLU A 434 18.92 14.50 3.22
C GLU A 434 18.10 13.36 2.61
N GLU A 435 17.07 12.90 3.33
CA GLU A 435 16.16 11.87 2.82
C GLU A 435 15.16 12.45 1.83
N ALA A 436 14.57 13.60 2.16
CA ALA A 436 13.69 14.31 1.25
C ALA A 436 14.39 14.68 -0.06
N ASP A 437 15.65 15.14 -0.01
CA ASP A 437 16.45 15.48 -1.19
C ASP A 437 16.69 14.27 -2.08
N PHE A 438 16.83 13.08 -1.49
CA PHE A 438 16.93 11.82 -2.23
C PHE A 438 15.61 11.50 -2.96
N ASP A 439 14.48 11.51 -2.26
CA ASP A 439 13.16 11.22 -2.86
C ASP A 439 12.77 12.26 -3.92
N ILE A 440 13.10 13.53 -3.67
CA ILE A 440 12.94 14.61 -4.65
C ILE A 440 13.77 14.33 -5.90
N ALA A 441 15.03 13.91 -5.75
CA ALA A 441 15.89 13.58 -6.88
C ALA A 441 15.36 12.38 -7.68
N GLU A 442 14.86 11.33 -7.00
CA GLU A 442 14.25 10.17 -7.67
C GLU A 442 12.93 10.53 -8.36
N LYS A 443 12.05 11.28 -7.70
CA LYS A 443 10.78 11.73 -8.29
C LYS A 443 10.99 12.62 -9.51
N ASN A 444 11.98 13.50 -9.47
CA ASN A 444 12.37 14.33 -10.60
C ASN A 444 12.79 13.52 -11.84
N LYS A 445 13.18 12.26 -11.71
CA LYS A 445 13.53 11.42 -12.88
C LYS A 445 12.32 10.77 -13.54
N ARG A 446 11.15 10.80 -12.90
CA ARG A 446 9.98 10.01 -13.33
C ARG A 446 9.13 10.74 -14.38
N ASN A 447 8.69 9.98 -15.38
CA ASN A 447 7.84 10.50 -16.46
C ASN A 447 6.48 11.01 -15.96
N ASP A 448 5.92 10.39 -14.92
CA ASP A 448 4.67 10.83 -14.31
C ASP A 448 4.78 12.28 -13.80
N PHE A 449 5.86 12.60 -13.09
CA PHE A 449 6.11 13.93 -12.59
C PHE A 449 6.49 14.91 -13.71
N GLN A 450 7.33 14.50 -14.67
CA GLN A 450 7.66 15.37 -15.81
C GLN A 450 6.43 15.80 -16.62
N SER A 451 5.46 14.90 -16.79
CA SER A 451 4.17 15.23 -17.42
C SER A 451 3.37 16.25 -16.60
N LEU A 452 3.41 16.15 -15.27
CA LEU A 452 2.72 17.08 -14.38
C LEU A 452 3.37 18.47 -14.37
N ARG A 453 4.70 18.54 -14.43
CA ARG A 453 5.45 19.82 -14.46
C ARG A 453 5.05 20.72 -15.63
N ALA A 454 4.64 20.14 -16.76
CA ALA A 454 4.21 20.90 -17.94
C ALA A 454 2.98 21.81 -17.72
N TYR A 455 2.25 21.63 -16.61
CA TYR A 455 1.09 22.45 -16.26
C TYR A 455 1.46 23.71 -15.47
N PHE A 456 2.69 23.82 -14.98
CA PHE A 456 3.21 24.91 -14.18
C PHE A 456 4.01 25.89 -15.06
N PRO A 457 4.06 27.19 -14.68
CA PRO A 457 4.69 28.24 -15.48
C PRO A 457 6.21 28.16 -15.56
#